data_AF-A0A7Y3J7P9-F1
#
_entry.id   AF-A0A7Y3J7P9-F1
#
_cell.length_a   1.000
_cell.length_b   1.000
_cell.length_c   1.000
_cell.angle_alpha   90.00
_cell.angle_beta   90.00
_cell.angle_gamma   90.00
#
_symmetry.space_group_name_H-M   'P 1'
#
loop_
_entity.id
_entity.type
_entity.pdbx_description
1 polymer ?
#
loop_
_entity_poly.entity_id
_entity_poly.type
_entity_poly.pdbx_seq_one_letter_code
_entity_poly.pdbx_strand_id
1 'polypeptide(L)' 'QQAVVEFACEGTALETGRSYNQQYVALLTFDTNGKILVYRDFWNPLVAIEAFGGAQELIGFFSEGKN' A
#
# COMPACT_ATOMS: atom_id res chain seq x y z
N GLN A 1 -21.17 5.78 -6.08
CA GLN A 1 -21.21 5.24 -4.69
C GLN A 1 -19.87 5.53 -4.01
N GLN A 2 -19.79 5.51 -2.68
CA GLN A 2 -18.52 5.60 -1.94
C GLN A 2 -18.45 4.48 -0.90
N ALA A 3 -17.23 4.01 -0.60
CA ALA A 3 -16.97 3.04 0.45
C ALA A 3 -15.66 3.35 1.18
N VAL A 4 -15.62 2.97 2.46
CA VAL A 4 -14.41 2.89 3.27
C VAL A 4 -14.20 1.41 3.58
N VAL A 5 -13.00 0.90 3.31
CA VAL A 5 -12.68 -0.53 3.51
C VAL A 5 -11.43 -0.64 4.36
N GLU A 6 -11.50 -1.45 5.41
CA GLU A 6 -10.33 -1.84 6.21
C GLU A 6 -9.94 -3.27 5.87
N PHE A 7 -8.65 -3.51 5.65
CA PHE A 7 -8.11 -4.84 5.36
C PHE A 7 -6.64 -4.94 5.75
N ALA A 8 -6.12 -6.16 5.74
CA ALA A 8 -4.76 -6.48 6.12
C ALA A 8 -4.09 -7.36 5.05
N CYS A 9 -2.77 -7.33 5.00
CA CYS A 9 -1.97 -8.33 4.28
C CYS A 9 -0.88 -8.91 5.17
N GLU A 10 -0.48 -10.13 4.85
CA GLU A 10 0.72 -10.77 5.36
C GLU A 10 1.57 -11.16 4.16
N GLY A 11 2.86 -10.85 4.20
CA GLY A 11 3.74 -11.04 3.06
C GLY A 11 5.21 -10.94 3.41
N THR A 12 6.05 -11.08 2.38
CA THR A 12 7.50 -10.99 2.51
C THR A 12 8.03 -10.10 1.40
N ALA A 13 8.80 -9.07 1.77
CA ALA A 13 9.53 -8.24 0.82
C ALA A 13 10.67 -9.07 0.22
N LEU A 14 10.59 -9.35 -1.09
CA LEU A 14 11.47 -10.32 -1.75
C LEU A 14 12.95 -9.93 -1.70
N GLU A 15 13.26 -8.64 -1.88
CA GLU A 15 14.65 -8.13 -1.89
C GLU A 15 15.35 -8.27 -0.53
N THR A 16 14.61 -8.16 0.57
CA THR A 16 15.18 -8.16 1.93
C THR A 16 14.88 -9.43 2.72
N GLY A 17 13.91 -10.23 2.28
CA GLY A 17 13.36 -11.39 3.00
C GLY A 17 12.57 -11.03 4.26
N ARG A 18 12.30 -9.74 4.53
CA ARG A 18 11.62 -9.29 5.75
C ARG A 18 10.10 -9.38 5.60
N SER A 19 9.40 -9.59 6.72
CA SER A 19 7.94 -9.58 6.75
C SER A 19 7.39 -8.20 6.37
N TYR A 20 6.35 -8.19 5.56
CA TYR A 20 5.55 -7.01 5.20
C TYR A 20 4.10 -7.29 5.58
N ASN A 21 3.80 -7.09 6.87
CA ASN A 21 2.48 -7.31 7.43
C ASN A 21 1.78 -5.97 7.62
N GLN A 22 0.97 -5.57 6.66
CA GLN A 22 0.42 -4.22 6.58
C GLN A 22 -1.07 -4.19 6.92
N GLN A 23 -1.51 -3.06 7.49
CA GLN A 23 -2.91 -2.72 7.70
C GLN A 23 -3.26 -1.53 6.80
N TYR A 24 -4.44 -1.58 6.19
CA TYR A 24 -4.87 -0.63 5.19
C TYR A 24 -6.25 -0.05 5.51
N VAL A 25 -6.43 1.21 5.14
CA VAL A 25 -7.74 1.86 5.03
C VAL A 25 -7.85 2.44 3.63
N ALA A 26 -8.78 1.92 2.82
CA ALA A 26 -9.01 2.40 1.46
C ALA A 26 -10.29 3.24 1.37
N LEU A 27 -10.20 4.40 0.72
CA LEU A 27 -11.34 5.20 0.29
C LEU A 27 -11.61 4.94 -1.20
N LEU A 28 -12.80 4.43 -1.49
CA LEU A 28 -13.22 4.05 -2.84
C LEU A 28 -14.38 4.92 -3.30
N THR A 29 -14.32 5.38 -4.55
CA THR A 29 -15.50 5.93 -5.23
C THR A 29 -15.79 5.13 -6.49
N PHE A 30 -17.07 5.01 -6.83
CA PHE A 30 -17.53 4.20 -7.95
C PHE A 30 -18.48 4.97 -8.87
N ASP A 31 -18.40 4.69 -10.17
CA ASP A 31 -19.40 5.11 -11.15
C ASP A 31 -20.74 4.36 -10.96
N THR A 32 -21.74 4.67 -11.80
CA THR A 32 -23.05 4.02 -11.73
C THR A 32 -23.05 2.56 -12.17
N ASN A 33 -22.00 2.10 -12.85
CA ASN A 33 -21.81 0.71 -13.27
C ASN A 33 -20.92 -0.08 -12.28
N GLY A 34 -20.53 0.53 -11.16
CA GLY A 34 -19.69 -0.08 -10.13
C GLY A 34 -18.18 -0.09 -10.44
N LYS A 35 -17.70 0.65 -11.45
CA LYS A 35 -16.25 0.77 -11.71
C LYS A 35 -15.61 1.73 -10.71
N ILE A 36 -14.42 1.38 -10.21
CA ILE A 36 -13.64 2.24 -9.33
C ILE A 36 -13.17 3.47 -10.11
N LEU A 37 -13.51 4.66 -9.61
CA LEU A 37 -13.05 5.94 -10.14
C LEU A 37 -11.91 6.53 -9.30
N VAL A 38 -11.94 6.30 -7.98
CA VAL A 38 -10.88 6.73 -7.06
C VAL A 38 -10.58 5.59 -6.11
N TYR A 39 -9.28 5.30 -5.96
CA TYR A 39 -8.73 4.41 -4.95
C TYR A 39 -7.66 5.18 -4.19
N ARG A 40 -7.91 5.50 -2.92
CA ARG A 40 -6.88 6.08 -2.03
C ARG A 40 -6.59 5.09 -0.94
N ASP A 41 -5.34 4.63 -0.91
CA ASP A 41 -4.87 3.65 0.08
C ASP A 41 -4.06 4.33 1.18
N PHE A 42 -4.48 4.17 2.42
CA PHE A 42 -3.76 4.65 3.60
C PHE A 42 -3.20 3.45 4.36
N TRP A 43 -1.90 3.49 4.65
CA TRP A 43 -1.16 2.43 5.32
C TRP A 43 -0.06 3.02 6.19
N ASN A 44 0.47 2.24 7.14
CA ASN A 44 1.55 2.70 8.00
C ASN A 44 2.90 2.64 7.26
N PRO A 45 3.57 3.79 7.00
CA PRO A 45 4.81 3.78 6.25
C PRO A 45 5.98 3.15 6.98
N LEU A 46 5.94 3.06 8.31
CA LEU A 46 7.01 2.43 9.09
C LEU A 46 7.14 0.93 8.78
N VAL A 47 6.02 0.24 8.53
CA VAL A 47 6.03 -1.18 8.13
C VAL A 47 6.75 -1.35 6.78
N ALA A 48 6.53 -0.45 5.83
CA ALA A 48 7.23 -0.47 4.55
C ALA A 48 8.72 -0.13 4.71
N ILE A 49 9.05 0.87 5.52
CA ILE A 49 10.44 1.25 5.80
C ILE A 49 11.22 0.07 6.39
N GLU A 50 10.65 -0.63 7.37
CA GLU A 50 11.28 -1.78 8.00
C GLU A 50 11.44 -2.95 7.02
N ALA A 51 10.39 -3.25 6.25
CA ALA A 51 10.40 -4.34 5.29
C ALA A 51 11.38 -4.09 4.12
N PHE A 52 11.51 -2.86 3.63
CA PHE A 52 12.30 -2.54 2.42
C PHE A 52 13.76 -2.17 2.71
N GLY A 53 14.21 -2.25 3.95
CA GLY A 53 15.62 -2.07 4.31
C GLY A 53 15.95 -0.72 4.94
N GLY A 54 15.05 0.25 4.83
CA GLY A 54 15.21 1.59 5.38
C GLY A 54 14.42 2.64 4.59
N ALA A 55 14.44 3.88 5.09
CA ALA A 55 13.69 4.97 4.49
C ALA A 55 14.28 5.40 3.13
N GLN A 56 15.60 5.33 2.97
CA GLN A 56 16.27 5.75 1.75
C GLN A 56 16.00 4.77 0.60
N GLU A 57 16.00 3.48 0.92
CA GLU A 57 15.67 2.38 0.01
C GLU A 57 14.21 2.49 -0.45
N LEU A 58 13.29 2.75 0.49
CA LEU A 58 11.88 2.94 0.17
C LEU A 58 11.64 4.18 -0.70
N ILE A 59 12.30 5.31 -0.41
CA ILE A 59 12.22 6.52 -1.25
C ILE A 59 12.73 6.24 -2.66
N GLY A 60 13.82 5.49 -2.80
CA GLY A 60 14.34 5.03 -4.10
C GLY A 60 13.29 4.25 -4.87
N PHE A 61 12.63 3.28 -4.22
CA PHE A 61 11.55 2.48 -4.82
C PHE A 61 10.39 3.34 -5.37
N PHE A 62 9.92 4.32 -4.58
CA PHE A 62 8.84 5.23 -5.03
C PHE A 62 9.28 6.19 -6.14
N SER A 63 10.55 6.63 -6.13
CA SER A 63 11.07 7.60 -7.10
C SER A 63 11.39 6.99 -8.46
N GLU A 64 11.68 5.69 -8.51
CA GLU A 64 11.99 4.95 -9.74
C GLU A 64 10.77 4.64 -10.62
N GLY A 65 9.55 5.03 -10.21
CA GLY A 65 8.34 4.82 -11.00
C GLY A 65 7.93 3.35 -11.12
N LYS A 66 8.37 2.48 -10.20
CA LYS A 66 7.99 1.06 -10.13
C LYS A 66 6.65 0.82 -9.42
N ASN A 67 5.75 1.81 -9.41
CA ASN A 67 4.38 1.66 -8.91
C ASN A 67 3.36 1.80 -10.03
#